data_AF-A0A958BH22-F1
#
_entry.id   AF-A0A958BH22-F1
#
_cell.length_a   1.000
_cell.length_b   1.000
_cell.length_c   1.000
_cell.angle_alpha   90.00
_cell.angle_beta   90.00
_cell.angle_gamma   90.00
#
_symmetry.space_group_name_H-M   'P 1'
#
loop_
_entity.id
_entity.type
_entity.pdbx_description
1 polymer ?
#
loop_
_entity_poly.entity_id
_entity_poly.type
_entity_poly.pdbx_seq_one_letter_code
_entity_poly.pdbx_strand_id
1 'polypeptide(L)'
;MLSVAAALLCAGATVVPLRAGPETDWLPGDYVDYAPAGLPDFSQCRGEWSQPGQPPQWTHAGPVAMADLLWWLDSRAEPDPRPPEQVHDGHGLVTAYPVFGPPRDDHAQANLGPLVLDLAVRSRTNAESGSTWRGSSWANAEVAMRRYVADRGLASRYPIESRIAPDRDWLAEGVANRAGILLLLGVWESQAQGWRRVGGHYAAVAGIDGSAILLADPLADRAGIGGEGRRRPEDPGWHSCREAPAAHDDAAIISHDRYPMLPASELPTGAVRLDGYFDAESYGEAAAFRSLNAADFLATLQGTWQRGTVVMAIDAALALIPIDGPSRTPTPTVPIPSTTSTSEASRTPSATVPPTRSPQPEASASPSATPDRRLSPEPGATRMPDAAHLYLPRLSRFVAPWLW
;
A
#
# COMPACT_ATOMS: atom_id res chain seq x y z
N MET A 1 35.28 -66.69 27.97
CA MET A 1 35.83 -65.34 28.07
C MET A 1 35.30 -64.56 26.87
N LEU A 2 34.43 -63.59 27.14
CA LEU A 2 33.56 -62.95 26.16
C LEU A 2 34.35 -62.01 25.21
N SER A 3 34.02 -62.14 23.93
CA SER A 3 34.39 -61.24 22.84
C SER A 3 33.45 -60.03 22.85
N VAL A 4 33.98 -58.81 22.86
CA VAL A 4 33.22 -57.57 22.64
C VAL A 4 33.81 -56.88 21.41
N ALA A 5 33.08 -56.99 20.30
CA ALA A 5 33.32 -56.23 19.08
C ALA A 5 32.76 -54.81 19.27
N ALA A 6 33.61 -53.80 19.12
CA ALA A 6 33.20 -52.41 19.01
C ALA A 6 32.66 -52.16 17.60
N ALA A 7 31.34 -51.97 17.49
CA ALA A 7 30.71 -51.47 16.27
C ALA A 7 30.98 -49.96 16.16
N LEU A 8 31.87 -49.58 15.25
CA LEU A 8 32.05 -48.20 14.84
C LEU A 8 30.92 -47.85 13.84
N LEU A 9 29.86 -47.19 14.32
CA LEU A 9 28.86 -46.59 13.43
C LEU A 9 29.48 -45.37 12.74
N CYS A 10 29.93 -45.54 11.50
CA CYS A 10 30.06 -44.42 10.57
C CYS A 10 28.66 -44.00 10.14
N ALA A 11 28.08 -43.02 10.83
CA ALA A 11 26.92 -42.30 10.31
C ALA A 11 27.38 -41.55 9.05
N GLY A 12 26.98 -42.06 7.89
CA GLY A 12 27.14 -41.36 6.62
C GLY A 12 26.37 -40.06 6.69
N ALA A 13 27.09 -38.93 6.77
CA ALA A 13 26.52 -37.63 6.52
C ALA A 13 25.90 -37.68 5.13
N THR A 14 24.58 -37.69 5.08
CA THR A 14 23.85 -37.50 3.83
C THR A 14 24.20 -36.10 3.38
N VAL A 15 25.04 -36.00 2.36
CA VAL A 15 25.21 -34.77 1.61
C VAL A 15 23.84 -34.50 0.99
N VAL A 16 23.04 -33.68 1.67
CA VAL A 16 21.87 -33.06 1.07
C VAL A 16 22.42 -32.28 -0.12
N PRO A 17 22.01 -32.59 -1.37
CA PRO A 17 22.46 -31.82 -2.50
C PRO A 17 22.05 -30.37 -2.27
N LEU A 18 23.03 -29.46 -2.29
CA LEU A 18 22.78 -28.03 -2.33
C LEU A 18 21.78 -27.80 -3.47
N ARG A 19 20.58 -27.31 -3.14
CA ARG A 19 19.57 -26.93 -4.12
C ARG A 19 20.22 -25.96 -5.10
N ALA A 20 19.90 -26.10 -6.40
CA ALA A 20 20.33 -25.19 -7.45
C ALA A 20 20.18 -23.72 -7.01
N GLY A 21 21.08 -22.84 -7.47
CA GLY A 21 21.12 -21.42 -7.09
C GLY A 21 19.75 -20.75 -7.14
N PRO A 22 19.52 -19.69 -6.34
CA PRO A 22 18.18 -19.29 -5.94
C PRO A 22 17.34 -18.89 -7.16
N GLU A 23 16.39 -19.76 -7.51
CA GLU A 23 15.19 -19.38 -8.24
C GLU A 23 14.54 -18.23 -7.47
N THR A 24 14.19 -17.16 -8.17
CA THR A 24 13.49 -16.01 -7.58
C THR A 24 12.21 -16.50 -6.89
N ASP A 25 12.06 -16.24 -5.58
CA ASP A 25 10.87 -16.61 -4.82
C ASP A 25 9.88 -15.44 -4.84
N TRP A 26 8.96 -15.49 -5.80
CA TRP A 26 7.86 -14.55 -5.92
C TRP A 26 6.72 -14.95 -4.97
N LEU A 27 6.02 -13.95 -4.43
CA LEU A 27 4.66 -14.17 -3.97
C LEU A 27 3.81 -14.63 -5.17
N PRO A 28 3.14 -15.78 -5.08
CA PRO A 28 2.43 -16.39 -6.20
C PRO A 28 1.29 -15.51 -6.68
N GLY A 29 0.96 -15.65 -7.97
CA GLY A 29 -0.20 -15.06 -8.61
C GLY A 29 -1.21 -16.12 -9.03
N ASP A 30 -1.83 -15.89 -10.20
CA ASP A 30 -2.87 -16.74 -10.78
C ASP A 30 -4.11 -16.92 -9.87
N TYR A 31 -4.33 -15.98 -8.94
CA TYR A 31 -5.54 -15.95 -8.12
C TYR A 31 -6.70 -15.36 -8.92
N VAL A 32 -7.75 -16.17 -9.08
CA VAL A 32 -8.94 -15.85 -9.87
C VAL A 32 -9.72 -14.68 -9.27
N ASP A 33 -9.70 -14.56 -7.94
CA ASP A 33 -10.26 -13.47 -7.14
C ASP A 33 -9.44 -12.16 -7.25
N TYR A 34 -8.75 -12.00 -8.39
CA TYR A 34 -8.07 -10.81 -8.86
C TYR A 34 -6.73 -10.43 -8.23
N ALA A 35 -5.83 -11.41 -8.15
CA ALA A 35 -4.39 -11.18 -8.07
C ALA A 35 -3.65 -12.05 -9.10
N PRO A 36 -3.87 -11.81 -10.42
CA PRO A 36 -3.47 -12.74 -11.46
C PRO A 36 -1.96 -12.76 -11.72
N ALA A 37 -1.22 -11.73 -11.29
CA ALA A 37 0.21 -11.61 -11.56
C ALA A 37 1.10 -11.74 -10.31
N GLY A 38 0.50 -11.92 -9.14
CA GLY A 38 1.20 -11.89 -7.84
C GLY A 38 0.64 -10.77 -6.98
N LEU A 39 1.48 -10.24 -6.09
CA LEU A 39 1.16 -9.04 -5.33
C LEU A 39 0.80 -7.88 -6.28
N PRO A 40 -0.33 -7.16 -6.10
CA PRO A 40 -0.62 -5.94 -6.83
C PRO A 40 0.46 -4.87 -6.63
N ASP A 41 0.43 -3.86 -7.48
CA ASP A 41 1.37 -2.74 -7.45
C ASP A 41 0.61 -1.42 -7.63
N PHE A 42 -0.29 -1.14 -6.68
CA PHE A 42 -1.19 -0.01 -6.80
C PHE A 42 -0.43 1.33 -6.72
N SER A 43 -0.83 2.31 -7.54
CA SER A 43 -0.14 3.60 -7.58
C SER A 43 -0.67 4.59 -6.54
N GLN A 44 0.24 5.31 -5.87
CA GLN A 44 -0.13 6.45 -5.02
C GLN A 44 -0.31 7.77 -5.80
N CYS A 45 -0.06 7.80 -7.11
CA CYS A 45 -0.05 9.04 -7.90
C CYS A 45 -1.45 9.53 -8.31
N ARG A 46 -2.25 9.92 -7.32
CA ARG A 46 -3.60 10.51 -7.53
C ARG A 46 -3.69 11.90 -6.96
N GLY A 47 -4.28 12.86 -7.69
CA GLY A 47 -4.22 14.29 -7.35
C GLY A 47 -4.47 14.62 -5.88
N GLU A 48 -5.49 14.03 -5.26
CA GLU A 48 -5.87 14.25 -3.86
C GLU A 48 -4.91 13.60 -2.83
N TRP A 49 -4.05 12.69 -3.26
CA TRP A 49 -3.07 11.96 -2.42
C TRP A 49 -1.71 12.65 -2.38
N SER A 50 -1.57 13.73 -3.14
CA SER A 50 -0.40 14.60 -3.15
C SER A 50 -0.57 15.84 -2.27
N GLN A 51 0.54 16.41 -1.86
CA GLN A 51 0.62 17.73 -1.25
C GLN A 51 1.46 18.66 -2.13
N PRO A 52 1.14 19.97 -2.17
CA PRO A 52 1.92 20.93 -2.93
C PRO A 52 3.39 20.91 -2.50
N GLY A 53 4.29 20.89 -3.50
CA GLY A 53 5.72 20.85 -3.28
C GLY A 53 6.48 20.88 -4.61
N GLN A 54 7.79 21.12 -4.52
CA GLN A 54 8.72 20.92 -5.63
C GLN A 54 9.83 19.97 -5.14
N PRO A 55 9.86 18.71 -5.61
CA PRO A 55 8.79 18.01 -6.33
C PRO A 55 7.51 17.85 -5.46
N PRO A 56 6.34 17.52 -6.06
CA PRO A 56 5.14 17.15 -5.31
C PRO A 56 5.44 16.02 -4.32
N GLN A 57 4.75 16.02 -3.18
CA GLN A 57 4.92 14.99 -2.16
C GLN A 57 3.70 14.08 -2.14
N TRP A 58 3.88 12.83 -2.52
CA TRP A 58 2.86 11.79 -2.43
C TRP A 58 2.85 11.22 -1.02
N THR A 59 1.68 11.24 -0.37
CA THR A 59 1.57 10.99 1.08
C THR A 59 0.90 9.67 1.42
N HIS A 60 0.44 8.91 0.43
CA HIS A 60 -0.40 7.73 0.61
C HIS A 60 0.33 6.40 0.43
N ALA A 61 1.66 6.40 0.33
CA ALA A 61 2.47 5.19 0.16
C ALA A 61 2.13 4.09 1.18
N GLY A 62 1.96 4.48 2.46
CA GLY A 62 1.58 3.53 3.51
C GLY A 62 0.24 2.86 3.20
N PRO A 63 -0.88 3.61 3.15
CA PRO A 63 -2.19 3.05 2.80
C PRO A 63 -2.23 2.25 1.50
N VAL A 64 -1.50 2.67 0.47
CA VAL A 64 -1.47 1.96 -0.82
C VAL A 64 -0.73 0.63 -0.72
N ALA A 65 0.47 0.62 -0.15
CA ALA A 65 1.22 -0.62 0.08
C ALA A 65 0.48 -1.59 1.02
N MET A 66 -0.31 -1.07 1.97
CA MET A 66 -1.21 -1.89 2.79
C MET A 66 -2.33 -2.52 1.95
N ALA A 67 -2.90 -1.77 1.01
CA ALA A 67 -3.95 -2.26 0.12
C ALA A 67 -3.42 -3.39 -0.77
N ASP A 68 -2.20 -3.28 -1.33
CA ASP A 68 -1.57 -4.36 -2.11
C ASP A 68 -1.55 -5.68 -1.32
N LEU A 69 -1.09 -5.62 -0.07
CA LEU A 69 -0.99 -6.80 0.79
C LEU A 69 -2.35 -7.40 1.12
N LEU A 70 -3.32 -6.57 1.50
CA LEU A 70 -4.65 -7.02 1.90
C LEU A 70 -5.39 -7.65 0.72
N TRP A 71 -5.32 -7.01 -0.45
CA TRP A 71 -5.88 -7.49 -1.70
C TRP A 71 -5.31 -8.86 -2.07
N TRP A 72 -3.99 -8.99 -2.11
CA TRP A 72 -3.34 -10.26 -2.44
C TRP A 72 -3.66 -11.40 -1.44
N LEU A 73 -3.65 -11.09 -0.14
CA LEU A 73 -3.95 -12.09 0.90
C LEU A 73 -5.41 -12.54 0.87
N ASP A 74 -6.33 -11.66 0.47
CA ASP A 74 -7.75 -11.97 0.31
C ASP A 74 -7.96 -12.86 -0.91
N SER A 75 -7.46 -12.44 -2.08
CA SER A 75 -7.58 -13.23 -3.31
C SER A 75 -7.00 -14.64 -3.19
N ARG A 76 -5.90 -14.79 -2.44
CA ARG A 76 -5.28 -16.09 -2.16
C ARG A 76 -6.18 -17.00 -1.33
N ALA A 77 -6.88 -16.45 -0.36
CA ALA A 77 -7.59 -17.19 0.66
C ALA A 77 -9.08 -17.43 0.32
N GLU A 78 -9.54 -16.87 -0.80
CA GLU A 78 -10.89 -17.01 -1.31
C GLU A 78 -11.28 -18.49 -1.56
N PRO A 79 -12.31 -19.03 -0.87
CA PRO A 79 -12.65 -20.45 -0.92
C PRO A 79 -13.35 -20.92 -2.20
N ASP A 80 -14.10 -20.07 -2.91
CA ASP A 80 -14.73 -20.36 -4.21
C ASP A 80 -14.43 -19.20 -5.17
N PRO A 81 -13.16 -19.04 -5.59
CA PRO A 81 -12.70 -17.80 -6.21
C PRO A 81 -13.37 -17.58 -7.57
N ARG A 82 -13.88 -16.36 -7.76
CA ARG A 82 -14.54 -15.92 -8.99
C ARG A 82 -13.88 -14.66 -9.51
N PRO A 83 -13.90 -14.44 -10.83
CA PRO A 83 -13.39 -13.19 -11.36
C PRO A 83 -14.34 -12.03 -10.97
N PRO A 84 -13.84 -10.78 -10.84
CA PRO A 84 -14.61 -9.67 -10.26
C PRO A 84 -15.93 -9.30 -10.94
N GLU A 85 -16.16 -9.74 -12.17
CA GLU A 85 -17.47 -9.61 -12.83
C GLU A 85 -18.58 -10.45 -12.16
N GLN A 86 -18.21 -11.39 -11.29
CA GLN A 86 -19.11 -12.27 -10.55
C GLN A 86 -18.97 -12.04 -9.05
N VAL A 87 -19.83 -11.18 -8.49
CA VAL A 87 -19.85 -10.82 -7.05
C VAL A 87 -19.73 -12.06 -6.15
N HIS A 88 -18.59 -12.23 -5.48
CA HIS A 88 -18.33 -13.34 -4.58
C HIS A 88 -17.30 -13.01 -3.48
N ASP A 89 -17.77 -12.60 -2.31
CA ASP A 89 -16.92 -12.09 -1.21
C ASP A 89 -16.78 -13.13 -0.07
N GLY A 90 -15.90 -14.13 -0.21
CA GLY A 90 -15.87 -15.32 0.67
C GLY A 90 -14.88 -15.27 1.84
N HIS A 91 -13.71 -14.63 1.68
CA HIS A 91 -12.67 -14.57 2.72
C HIS A 91 -12.74 -13.30 3.60
N GLY A 92 -13.17 -12.17 3.03
CA GLY A 92 -13.57 -10.98 3.77
C GLY A 92 -12.43 -10.22 4.43
N LEU A 93 -11.19 -10.33 3.95
CA LEU A 93 -10.09 -9.43 4.32
C LEU A 93 -10.19 -8.10 3.56
N VAL A 94 -10.57 -8.12 2.27
CA VAL A 94 -11.09 -6.95 1.55
C VAL A 94 -12.61 -6.93 1.71
N THR A 95 -13.22 -5.80 1.37
CA THR A 95 -14.67 -5.63 1.44
C THR A 95 -15.14 -4.86 0.22
N ALA A 96 -16.33 -5.18 -0.25
CA ALA A 96 -16.99 -4.38 -1.26
C ALA A 96 -17.30 -2.97 -0.76
N TYR A 97 -17.03 -1.96 -1.59
CA TYR A 97 -17.39 -0.56 -1.33
C TYR A 97 -18.33 -0.02 -2.41
N PRO A 98 -19.31 0.84 -2.06
CA PRO A 98 -19.78 1.18 -0.70
C PRO A 98 -20.60 0.04 -0.08
N VAL A 99 -20.67 0.01 1.26
CA VAL A 99 -21.53 -0.91 2.03
C VAL A 99 -23.03 -0.78 1.63
N PHE A 100 -23.41 0.33 0.98
CA PHE A 100 -24.76 0.59 0.49
C PHE A 100 -24.76 0.84 -1.03
N GLY A 101 -25.34 -0.08 -1.79
CA GLY A 101 -25.41 0.01 -3.25
C GLY A 101 -25.76 -1.33 -3.88
N PRO A 102 -25.80 -1.43 -5.22
CA PRO A 102 -25.83 -2.74 -5.87
C PRO A 102 -24.64 -3.58 -5.41
N PRO A 103 -24.82 -4.91 -5.21
CA PRO A 103 -23.71 -5.79 -4.86
C PRO A 103 -22.57 -5.62 -5.86
N ARG A 104 -21.37 -5.48 -5.33
CA ARG A 104 -20.13 -5.37 -6.08
C ARG A 104 -19.17 -6.35 -5.43
N ASP A 105 -18.36 -6.99 -6.26
CA ASP A 105 -17.28 -7.85 -5.83
C ASP A 105 -16.25 -7.06 -5.00
N ASP A 106 -15.71 -7.63 -3.93
CA ASP A 106 -14.71 -6.98 -3.07
C ASP A 106 -13.39 -6.68 -3.80
N HIS A 107 -13.07 -7.39 -4.88
CA HIS A 107 -11.92 -7.16 -5.75
C HIS A 107 -12.26 -6.42 -7.05
N ALA A 108 -13.42 -5.78 -7.13
CA ALA A 108 -13.69 -4.83 -8.20
C ALA A 108 -12.74 -3.62 -8.09
N GLN A 109 -12.10 -3.23 -9.20
CA GLN A 109 -11.17 -2.08 -9.30
C GLN A 109 -11.69 -0.80 -8.62
N ALA A 110 -13.00 -0.55 -8.66
CA ALA A 110 -13.62 0.63 -8.04
C ALA A 110 -13.53 0.64 -6.49
N ASN A 111 -13.18 -0.46 -5.84
CA ASN A 111 -13.00 -0.56 -4.38
C ASN A 111 -11.62 -0.10 -3.91
N LEU A 112 -10.62 -0.06 -4.81
CA LEU A 112 -9.26 0.33 -4.45
C LEU A 112 -9.19 1.72 -3.80
N GLY A 113 -9.81 2.72 -4.44
CA GLY A 113 -9.84 4.09 -3.89
C GLY A 113 -10.44 4.14 -2.47
N PRO A 114 -11.66 3.63 -2.25
CA PRO A 114 -12.26 3.53 -0.92
C PRO A 114 -11.43 2.74 0.10
N LEU A 115 -10.82 1.61 -0.28
CA LEU A 115 -9.94 0.83 0.60
C LEU A 115 -8.72 1.65 1.05
N VAL A 116 -8.03 2.30 0.11
CA VAL A 116 -6.89 3.18 0.39
C VAL A 116 -7.30 4.33 1.31
N LEU A 117 -8.48 4.92 1.10
CA LEU A 117 -8.98 6.01 1.95
C LEU A 117 -9.32 5.54 3.36
N ASP A 118 -9.93 4.36 3.54
CA ASP A 118 -10.16 3.78 4.87
C ASP A 118 -8.83 3.52 5.60
N LEU A 119 -7.87 2.91 4.91
CA LEU A 119 -6.53 2.69 5.45
C LEU A 119 -5.81 4.01 5.77
N ALA A 120 -5.98 5.06 4.96
CA ALA A 120 -5.44 6.40 5.20
C ALA A 120 -6.02 7.04 6.47
N VAL A 121 -7.33 6.90 6.71
CA VAL A 121 -7.99 7.38 7.94
C VAL A 121 -7.46 6.61 9.16
N ARG A 122 -7.38 5.28 9.07
CA ARG A 122 -6.91 4.40 10.15
C ARG A 122 -5.45 4.64 10.51
N SER A 123 -4.61 4.84 9.49
CA SER A 123 -3.18 5.16 9.61
C SER A 123 -2.91 6.63 9.91
N ARG A 124 -3.96 7.44 10.06
CA ARG A 124 -3.85 8.87 10.37
C ARG A 124 -2.97 9.62 9.36
N THR A 125 -3.03 9.22 8.10
CA THR A 125 -2.28 9.84 7.00
C THR A 125 -2.53 11.35 6.97
N ASN A 126 -1.47 12.14 7.15
CA ASN A 126 -1.52 13.61 7.23
C ASN A 126 -2.39 14.19 8.38
N ALA A 127 -2.81 13.40 9.36
CA ALA A 127 -3.75 13.86 10.38
C ALA A 127 -3.10 14.64 11.55
N GLU A 128 -1.77 14.66 11.64
CA GLU A 128 -1.04 15.34 12.71
C GLU A 128 -0.88 16.84 12.42
N SER A 129 -1.88 17.62 12.84
CA SER A 129 -1.85 19.08 12.74
C SER A 129 -0.62 19.65 13.46
N GLY A 130 0.10 20.57 12.80
CA GLY A 130 1.29 21.21 13.35
C GLY A 130 2.58 20.38 13.25
N SER A 131 2.49 19.11 12.84
CA SER A 131 3.68 18.31 12.52
C SER A 131 4.30 18.79 11.21
N THR A 132 5.63 18.87 11.16
CA THR A 132 6.35 19.04 9.89
C THR A 132 6.40 17.73 9.10
N TRP A 133 6.08 16.60 9.74
CA TRP A 133 6.02 15.30 9.10
C TRP A 133 4.63 15.02 8.54
N ARG A 134 4.59 14.39 7.35
CA ARG A 134 3.38 14.05 6.61
C ARG A 134 3.36 12.55 6.27
N GLY A 135 2.28 12.08 5.66
CA GLY A 135 2.07 10.66 5.42
C GLY A 135 1.67 9.89 6.68
N SER A 136 2.02 8.61 6.75
CA SER A 136 1.74 7.72 7.88
C SER A 136 3.00 7.47 8.71
N SER A 137 3.00 7.85 9.99
CA SER A 137 4.09 7.40 10.89
C SER A 137 4.06 5.88 11.06
N TRP A 138 5.22 5.28 11.36
CA TRP A 138 5.34 3.84 11.59
C TRP A 138 4.35 3.32 12.62
N ALA A 139 4.26 3.98 13.78
CA ALA A 139 3.37 3.55 14.85
C ALA A 139 1.90 3.60 14.42
N ASN A 140 1.49 4.64 13.67
CA ASN A 140 0.14 4.72 13.16
C ASN A 140 -0.14 3.66 12.09
N ALA A 141 0.83 3.38 11.21
CA ALA A 141 0.71 2.36 10.18
C ALA A 141 0.55 0.94 10.78
N GLU A 142 1.38 0.61 11.78
CA GLU A 142 1.29 -0.67 12.49
C GLU A 142 -0.04 -0.84 13.24
N VAL A 143 -0.49 0.21 13.96
CA VAL A 143 -1.78 0.19 14.65
C VAL A 143 -2.94 0.06 13.65
N ALA A 144 -2.87 0.74 12.51
CA ALA A 144 -3.91 0.70 11.49
C ALA A 144 -4.07 -0.71 10.92
N MET A 145 -2.97 -1.35 10.51
CA MET A 145 -3.02 -2.70 9.94
C MET A 145 -3.56 -3.72 10.95
N ARG A 146 -3.08 -3.69 12.20
CA ARG A 146 -3.58 -4.57 13.27
C ARG A 146 -5.07 -4.36 13.55
N ARG A 147 -5.53 -3.11 13.60
CA ARG A 147 -6.95 -2.80 13.79
C ARG A 147 -7.80 -3.21 12.61
N TYR A 148 -7.35 -2.97 11.38
CA TYR A 148 -8.07 -3.36 10.18
C TYR A 148 -8.32 -4.87 10.18
N VAL A 149 -7.27 -5.69 10.33
CA VAL A 149 -7.40 -7.16 10.37
C VAL A 149 -8.28 -7.63 11.54
N ALA A 150 -8.19 -6.98 12.70
CA ALA A 150 -9.03 -7.29 13.86
C ALA A 150 -10.52 -6.95 13.63
N ASP A 151 -10.81 -5.80 13.01
CA ASP A 151 -12.18 -5.37 12.69
C ASP A 151 -12.83 -6.29 11.65
N ARG A 152 -12.03 -6.96 10.81
CA ARG A 152 -12.50 -8.04 9.91
C ARG A 152 -12.71 -9.38 10.63
N GLY A 153 -12.40 -9.47 11.93
CA GLY A 153 -12.49 -10.71 12.70
C GLY A 153 -11.42 -11.74 12.33
N LEU A 154 -10.33 -11.31 11.67
CA LEU A 154 -9.32 -12.18 11.07
C LEU A 154 -7.98 -12.17 11.83
N ALA A 155 -7.89 -11.52 12.99
CA ALA A 155 -6.66 -11.42 13.78
C ALA A 155 -6.03 -12.77 14.13
N SER A 156 -6.83 -13.82 14.33
CA SER A 156 -6.32 -15.18 14.60
C SER A 156 -5.90 -15.95 13.34
N ARG A 157 -6.27 -15.48 12.14
CA ARG A 157 -5.85 -16.04 10.86
C ARG A 157 -4.64 -15.33 10.27
N TYR A 158 -4.44 -14.08 10.64
CA TYR A 158 -3.29 -13.27 10.25
C TYR A 158 -2.61 -12.65 11.47
N PRO A 159 -1.88 -13.45 12.29
CA PRO A 159 -0.91 -12.89 13.21
C PRO A 159 -0.03 -11.86 12.53
N ILE A 160 0.20 -10.74 13.21
CA ILE A 160 1.02 -9.65 12.68
C ILE A 160 2.27 -9.51 13.54
N GLU A 161 3.43 -9.62 12.91
CA GLU A 161 4.73 -9.41 13.55
C GLU A 161 5.39 -8.17 12.97
N SER A 162 6.08 -7.41 13.82
CA SER A 162 6.87 -6.24 13.39
C SER A 162 8.32 -6.41 13.80
N ARG A 163 9.22 -5.91 12.95
CA ARG A 163 10.66 -5.98 13.17
C ARG A 163 11.32 -4.68 12.75
N ILE A 164 12.11 -4.10 13.64
CA ILE A 164 12.98 -2.96 13.33
C ILE A 164 14.26 -3.48 12.70
N ALA A 165 14.72 -2.83 11.63
CA ALA A 165 15.89 -3.21 10.84
C ALA A 165 15.93 -4.73 10.54
N PRO A 166 14.89 -5.28 9.86
CA PRO A 166 14.88 -6.69 9.50
C PRO A 166 16.07 -7.02 8.59
N ASP A 167 16.61 -8.22 8.76
CA ASP A 167 17.60 -8.76 7.84
C ASP A 167 16.93 -9.49 6.66
N ARG A 168 17.76 -9.85 5.67
CA ARG A 168 17.31 -10.57 4.47
C ARG A 168 16.68 -11.92 4.80
N ASP A 169 17.16 -12.61 5.82
CA ASP A 169 16.71 -13.97 6.14
C ASP A 169 15.30 -13.94 6.73
N TRP A 170 14.99 -12.98 7.59
CA TRP A 170 13.63 -12.77 8.09
C TRP A 170 12.65 -12.41 6.97
N LEU A 171 13.07 -11.56 6.02
CA LEU A 171 12.23 -11.21 4.87
C LEU A 171 11.99 -12.42 3.97
N ALA A 172 13.02 -13.22 3.71
CA ALA A 172 12.91 -14.43 2.90
C ALA A 172 12.08 -15.52 3.57
N GLU A 173 12.19 -15.68 4.88
CA GLU A 173 11.31 -16.58 5.64
C GLU A 173 9.85 -16.12 5.54
N GLY A 174 9.59 -14.82 5.64
CA GLY A 174 8.25 -14.27 5.45
C GLY A 174 7.68 -14.56 4.06
N VAL A 175 8.45 -14.32 2.99
CA VAL A 175 8.03 -14.63 1.61
C VAL A 175 7.80 -16.13 1.41
N ALA A 176 8.69 -16.98 1.94
CA ALA A 176 8.54 -18.44 1.87
C ALA A 176 7.27 -18.92 2.61
N ASN A 177 6.91 -18.26 3.71
CA ASN A 177 5.67 -18.49 4.47
C ASN A 177 4.45 -17.76 3.89
N ARG A 178 4.59 -17.16 2.70
CA ARG A 178 3.52 -16.45 2.00
C ARG A 178 2.90 -15.32 2.84
N ALA A 179 3.72 -14.68 3.67
CA ALA A 179 3.32 -13.52 4.45
C ALA A 179 3.21 -12.27 3.57
N GLY A 180 2.22 -11.42 3.85
CA GLY A 180 2.19 -10.07 3.31
C GLY A 180 3.12 -9.16 4.10
N ILE A 181 4.18 -8.63 3.49
CA ILE A 181 5.20 -7.84 4.21
C ILE A 181 5.17 -6.38 3.75
N LEU A 182 4.83 -5.48 4.68
CA LEU A 182 4.92 -4.04 4.53
C LEU A 182 6.31 -3.58 5.00
N LEU A 183 7.00 -2.78 4.20
CA LEU A 183 8.26 -2.15 4.59
C LEU A 183 8.07 -0.66 4.87
N LEU A 184 8.67 -0.19 5.96
CA LEU A 184 9.02 1.22 6.09
C LEU A 184 10.43 1.43 5.54
N LEU A 185 10.52 2.21 4.48
CA LEU A 185 11.77 2.62 3.87
C LEU A 185 12.16 4.00 4.40
N GLY A 186 13.42 4.16 4.79
CA GLY A 186 14.02 5.39 5.27
C GLY A 186 14.88 6.04 4.20
N VAL A 187 14.68 7.35 4.00
CA VAL A 187 15.61 8.16 3.23
C VAL A 187 16.67 8.70 4.19
N TRP A 188 17.87 8.16 4.11
CA TRP A 188 19.01 8.54 4.94
C TRP A 188 19.94 9.44 4.15
N GLU A 189 20.27 10.61 4.71
CA GLU A 189 21.15 11.61 4.11
C GLU A 189 22.46 11.71 4.90
N SER A 190 23.58 11.73 4.18
CA SER A 190 24.88 11.99 4.77
C SER A 190 25.01 13.47 5.09
N GLN A 191 25.06 13.81 6.39
CA GLN A 191 25.19 15.17 6.88
C GLN A 191 26.48 15.35 7.70
N ALA A 192 26.83 16.61 8.02
CA ALA A 192 28.03 16.91 8.82
C ALA A 192 28.02 16.24 10.20
N GLN A 193 26.84 15.97 10.75
CA GLN A 193 26.63 15.31 12.04
C GLN A 193 26.49 13.78 11.92
N GLY A 194 26.83 13.21 10.76
CA GLY A 194 26.60 11.80 10.40
C GLY A 194 25.32 11.59 9.61
N TRP A 195 24.96 10.32 9.39
CA TRP A 195 23.73 9.95 8.69
C TRP A 195 22.48 10.37 9.46
N ARG A 196 21.56 11.03 8.77
CA ARG A 196 20.27 11.46 9.33
C ARG A 196 19.12 10.96 8.48
N ARG A 197 18.05 10.52 9.13
CA ARG A 197 16.82 10.16 8.46
C ARG A 197 16.03 11.42 8.15
N VAL A 198 15.91 11.76 6.87
CA VAL A 198 15.31 13.01 6.39
C VAL A 198 13.92 12.82 5.79
N GLY A 199 13.48 11.58 5.62
CA GLY A 199 12.22 11.22 5.01
C GLY A 199 11.98 9.72 5.04
N GLY A 200 10.90 9.28 4.41
CA GLY A 200 10.57 7.87 4.33
C GLY A 200 9.45 7.57 3.34
N HIS A 201 9.30 6.28 3.06
CA HIS A 201 8.37 5.73 2.09
C HIS A 201 7.84 4.37 2.59
N TYR A 202 6.81 3.85 1.96
CA TYR A 202 6.37 2.47 2.17
C TYR A 202 6.31 1.73 0.86
N ALA A 203 6.65 0.46 0.89
CA ALA A 203 6.52 -0.48 -0.21
C ALA A 203 6.13 -1.84 0.34
N ALA A 204 5.57 -2.70 -0.52
CA ALA A 204 5.25 -4.06 -0.17
C ALA A 204 6.23 -5.04 -0.83
N VAL A 205 6.55 -6.16 -0.17
CA VAL A 205 7.50 -7.14 -0.70
C VAL A 205 6.79 -8.10 -1.63
N ALA A 206 7.13 -8.06 -2.91
CA ALA A 206 6.62 -8.97 -3.94
C ALA A 206 7.41 -10.28 -4.02
N GLY A 207 8.65 -10.32 -3.51
CA GLY A 207 9.48 -11.51 -3.52
C GLY A 207 10.94 -11.27 -3.14
N ILE A 208 11.72 -12.35 -3.18
CA ILE A 208 13.17 -12.34 -2.91
C ILE A 208 13.92 -13.00 -4.06
N ASP A 209 14.96 -12.34 -4.56
CA ASP A 209 15.81 -12.83 -5.64
C ASP A 209 17.27 -12.93 -5.20
N GLY A 210 17.66 -14.07 -4.62
CA GLY A 210 18.98 -14.24 -4.04
C GLY A 210 19.25 -13.21 -2.93
N SER A 211 20.17 -12.27 -3.18
CA SER A 211 20.49 -11.15 -2.28
C SER A 211 19.72 -9.86 -2.61
N ALA A 212 18.77 -9.90 -3.53
CA ALA A 212 17.92 -8.77 -3.87
C ALA A 212 16.49 -8.96 -3.33
N ILE A 213 15.80 -7.83 -3.15
CA ILE A 213 14.39 -7.76 -2.81
C ILE A 213 13.60 -7.27 -4.02
N LEU A 214 12.36 -7.74 -4.14
CA LEU A 214 11.42 -7.34 -5.18
C LEU A 214 10.30 -6.57 -4.50
N LEU A 215 10.02 -5.35 -4.94
CA LEU A 215 9.08 -4.43 -4.30
C LEU A 215 7.93 -4.09 -5.25
N ALA A 216 6.70 -4.16 -4.74
CA ALA A 216 5.60 -3.35 -5.24
C ALA A 216 5.72 -1.98 -4.55
N ASP A 217 6.16 -0.97 -5.29
CA ASP A 217 6.45 0.36 -4.78
C ASP A 217 5.40 1.32 -5.34
N PRO A 218 4.52 1.91 -4.49
CA PRO A 218 3.44 2.77 -4.98
C PRO A 218 3.86 3.98 -5.82
N LEU A 219 5.15 4.34 -5.81
CA LEU A 219 5.73 5.45 -6.56
C LEU A 219 6.69 5.02 -7.67
N ALA A 220 7.53 4.03 -7.39
CA ALA A 220 8.60 3.63 -8.28
C ALA A 220 8.14 2.47 -9.17
N ASP A 221 8.14 2.70 -10.48
CA ASP A 221 7.83 1.69 -11.49
C ASP A 221 9.08 1.35 -12.31
N ARG A 222 10.24 1.21 -11.65
CA ARG A 222 11.54 1.08 -12.32
C ARG A 222 11.56 -0.09 -13.29
N ALA A 223 11.06 -1.27 -12.90
CA ALA A 223 10.94 -2.43 -13.77
C ALA A 223 10.03 -2.13 -14.96
N GLY A 224 8.91 -1.46 -14.70
CA GLY A 224 7.96 -0.91 -15.64
C GLY A 224 8.60 -0.12 -16.80
N ILE A 225 9.55 0.75 -16.47
CA ILE A 225 10.24 1.63 -17.43
C ILE A 225 11.60 1.11 -17.92
N GLY A 226 11.91 -0.18 -17.69
CA GLY A 226 13.08 -0.85 -18.29
C GLY A 226 14.23 -1.19 -17.33
N GLY A 227 14.09 -0.93 -16.04
CA GLY A 227 15.03 -1.42 -15.03
C GLY A 227 14.82 -2.89 -14.66
N GLU A 228 15.60 -3.36 -13.68
CA GLU A 228 15.53 -4.74 -13.22
C GLU A 228 14.25 -5.03 -12.43
N GLY A 229 13.71 -6.23 -12.61
CA GLY A 229 12.51 -6.69 -11.92
C GLY A 229 11.54 -7.40 -12.86
N ARG A 230 10.26 -7.35 -12.51
CA ARG A 230 9.18 -7.95 -13.30
C ARG A 230 8.12 -6.89 -13.57
N ARG A 231 7.60 -6.86 -14.80
CA ARG A 231 6.43 -6.03 -15.13
C ARG A 231 5.40 -6.79 -15.93
N ARG A 232 4.14 -6.38 -15.83
CA ARG A 232 3.03 -6.85 -16.66
C ARG A 232 2.01 -5.72 -16.80
N PRO A 233 1.52 -5.39 -18.01
CA PRO A 233 1.98 -5.87 -19.32
C PRO A 233 3.44 -5.48 -19.61
N GLU A 234 4.03 -5.98 -20.70
CA GLU A 234 5.44 -5.64 -21.03
C GLU A 234 5.63 -4.22 -21.57
N ASP A 235 4.57 -3.59 -22.05
CA ASP A 235 4.59 -2.26 -22.65
C ASP A 235 4.79 -1.18 -21.55
N PRO A 236 5.90 -0.39 -21.61
CA PRO A 236 6.18 0.67 -20.64
C PRO A 236 5.10 1.76 -20.55
N GLY A 237 4.25 1.92 -21.58
CA GLY A 237 3.18 2.93 -21.58
C GLY A 237 2.10 2.69 -20.50
N TRP A 238 2.08 1.51 -19.89
CA TRP A 238 1.22 1.18 -18.75
C TRP A 238 1.86 1.45 -17.40
N HIS A 239 3.17 1.65 -17.38
CA HIS A 239 3.97 1.71 -16.17
C HIS A 239 4.52 3.11 -15.99
N SER A 240 3.81 3.90 -15.20
CA SER A 240 4.32 5.15 -14.69
C SER A 240 3.31 5.76 -13.74
N CYS A 241 3.74 6.01 -12.52
CA CYS A 241 3.04 6.83 -11.55
C CYS A 241 2.75 8.23 -12.13
N ARG A 242 3.59 8.74 -13.05
CA ARG A 242 3.39 10.07 -13.65
C ARG A 242 2.54 10.06 -14.91
N GLU A 243 2.73 9.08 -15.78
CA GLU A 243 2.13 9.06 -17.13
C GLU A 243 0.88 8.17 -17.21
N ALA A 244 0.80 7.12 -16.39
CA ALA A 244 -0.28 6.14 -16.39
C ALA A 244 -0.74 5.70 -14.97
N PRO A 245 -0.91 6.61 -13.99
CA PRO A 245 -1.22 6.21 -12.61
C PRO A 245 -2.51 5.39 -12.46
N ALA A 246 -3.51 5.63 -13.32
CA ALA A 246 -4.77 4.89 -13.29
C ALA A 246 -4.67 3.47 -13.90
N ALA A 247 -3.58 3.15 -14.60
CA ALA A 247 -3.34 1.79 -15.07
C ALA A 247 -3.12 0.86 -13.87
N HIS A 248 -2.31 1.29 -12.92
CA HIS A 248 -2.06 0.61 -11.65
C HIS A 248 -3.25 0.68 -10.68
N ASP A 249 -4.46 0.93 -11.15
CA ASP A 249 -5.67 0.61 -10.37
C ASP A 249 -6.10 -0.84 -10.63
N ASP A 250 -5.63 -1.43 -11.73
CA ASP A 250 -5.84 -2.82 -12.10
C ASP A 250 -4.76 -3.71 -11.47
N ALA A 251 -5.15 -4.65 -10.60
CA ALA A 251 -4.24 -5.60 -9.94
C ALA A 251 -3.50 -6.55 -10.91
N ALA A 252 -3.91 -6.62 -12.18
CA ALA A 252 -3.18 -7.35 -13.23
C ALA A 252 -1.97 -6.55 -13.77
N ILE A 253 -1.93 -5.24 -13.51
CA ILE A 253 -0.84 -4.34 -13.90
C ILE A 253 0.13 -4.25 -12.73
N ILE A 254 1.36 -4.72 -12.95
CA ILE A 254 2.42 -4.75 -11.92
C ILE A 254 3.74 -4.23 -12.46
N SER A 255 4.50 -3.53 -11.61
CA SER A 255 5.93 -3.26 -11.73
C SER A 255 6.63 -3.64 -10.42
N HIS A 256 7.11 -4.87 -10.33
CA HIS A 256 7.90 -5.31 -9.18
C HIS A 256 9.38 -4.99 -9.37
N ASP A 257 9.82 -3.95 -8.68
CA ASP A 257 11.16 -3.38 -8.79
C ASP A 257 12.19 -4.20 -8.00
N ARG A 258 13.31 -4.51 -8.65
CA ARG A 258 14.40 -5.28 -8.03
C ARG A 258 15.49 -4.38 -7.48
N TYR A 259 15.83 -4.57 -6.20
CA TYR A 259 16.92 -3.86 -5.53
C TYR A 259 17.87 -4.83 -4.81
N PRO A 260 19.18 -4.81 -5.11
CA PRO A 260 20.16 -5.50 -4.28
C PRO A 260 20.11 -5.00 -2.84
N MET A 261 20.05 -5.93 -1.89
CA MET A 261 20.13 -5.64 -0.46
C MET A 261 21.58 -5.69 -0.01
N LEU A 262 22.11 -4.56 0.45
CA LEU A 262 23.47 -4.45 0.94
C LEU A 262 23.48 -4.09 2.43
N PRO A 263 24.34 -4.71 3.26
CA PRO A 263 24.56 -4.23 4.61
C PRO A 263 25.02 -2.78 4.59
N ALA A 264 24.40 -1.92 5.42
CA ALA A 264 24.80 -0.52 5.57
C ALA A 264 25.30 -0.26 7.00
N SER A 265 26.48 -0.80 7.31
CA SER A 265 27.12 -0.65 8.64
C SER A 265 27.40 0.79 9.04
N GLU A 266 27.41 1.71 8.06
CA GLU A 266 27.54 3.14 8.23
C GLU A 266 26.27 3.80 8.79
N LEU A 267 25.10 3.16 8.63
CA LEU A 267 23.85 3.67 9.17
C LEU A 267 23.76 3.35 10.67
N PRO A 268 23.31 4.28 11.54
CA PRO A 268 23.29 4.07 12.98
C PRO A 268 22.40 2.90 13.44
N THR A 269 21.47 2.46 12.59
CA THR A 269 20.56 1.35 12.85
C THR A 269 21.11 -0.01 12.42
N GLY A 270 22.19 -0.06 11.65
CA GLY A 270 22.64 -1.27 10.96
C GLY A 270 21.65 -1.77 9.90
N ALA A 271 20.75 -0.90 9.42
CA ALA A 271 19.75 -1.23 8.42
C ALA A 271 20.37 -1.74 7.11
N VAL A 272 19.56 -2.46 6.34
CA VAL A 272 19.90 -2.90 4.98
C VAL A 272 19.58 -1.77 4.01
N ARG A 273 20.54 -1.37 3.16
CA ARG A 273 20.30 -0.41 2.08
C ARG A 273 19.81 -1.12 0.81
N LEU A 274 18.94 -0.43 0.07
CA LEU A 274 18.47 -0.82 -1.24
C LEU A 274 19.34 -0.15 -2.30
N ASP A 275 20.28 -0.91 -2.86
CA ASP A 275 21.27 -0.37 -3.79
C ASP A 275 20.61 0.06 -5.11
N GLY A 276 21.00 1.24 -5.60
CA GLY A 276 20.44 1.80 -6.83
C GLY A 276 19.01 2.34 -6.71
N TYR A 277 18.40 2.39 -5.52
CA TYR A 277 17.10 3.06 -5.34
C TYR A 277 17.19 4.55 -5.70
N PHE A 278 18.22 5.21 -5.19
CA PHE A 278 18.67 6.50 -5.71
C PHE A 278 20.04 6.30 -6.35
N ASP A 279 20.27 6.94 -7.49
CA ASP A 279 21.56 7.03 -8.16
C ASP A 279 22.03 8.49 -8.23
N ALA A 280 23.19 8.70 -8.86
CA ALA A 280 23.80 10.02 -8.97
C ALA A 280 22.94 11.03 -9.78
N GLU A 281 21.99 10.54 -10.58
CA GLU A 281 21.09 11.35 -11.39
C GLU A 281 19.73 11.55 -10.71
N SER A 282 19.29 10.61 -9.87
CA SER A 282 17.98 10.61 -9.20
C SER A 282 18.02 11.03 -7.71
N TYR A 283 19.17 11.28 -7.09
CA TYR A 283 19.21 11.72 -5.67
C TYR A 283 18.40 12.99 -5.39
N GLY A 284 18.20 13.86 -6.39
CA GLY A 284 17.34 15.04 -6.27
C GLY A 284 15.86 14.69 -6.06
N GLU A 285 15.42 13.51 -6.50
CA GLU A 285 14.06 13.00 -6.33
C GLU A 285 13.78 12.59 -4.88
N ALA A 286 14.82 12.31 -4.09
CA ALA A 286 14.70 12.07 -2.66
C ALA A 286 14.04 13.26 -1.92
N ALA A 287 14.09 14.46 -2.51
CA ALA A 287 13.37 15.63 -2.02
C ALA A 287 11.85 15.45 -2.00
N ALA A 288 11.26 14.51 -2.77
CA ALA A 288 9.84 14.17 -2.71
C ALA A 288 9.46 13.52 -1.38
N PHE A 289 10.38 12.78 -0.76
CA PHE A 289 10.17 12.01 0.47
C PHE A 289 10.50 12.79 1.75
N ARG A 290 11.05 14.00 1.63
CA ARG A 290 11.47 14.79 2.79
C ARG A 290 10.32 14.98 3.78
N SER A 291 10.60 14.74 5.05
CA SER A 291 9.61 14.79 6.14
C SER A 291 8.35 13.95 5.89
N LEU A 292 8.44 12.85 5.13
CA LEU A 292 7.36 11.88 5.01
C LEU A 292 7.59 10.67 5.91
N ASN A 293 6.50 10.07 6.38
CA ASN A 293 6.47 8.75 7.01
C ASN A 293 7.46 8.64 8.18
N ALA A 294 7.17 9.39 9.26
CA ALA A 294 8.01 9.44 10.44
C ALA A 294 8.20 8.06 11.10
N ALA A 295 9.38 7.82 11.65
CA ALA A 295 9.70 6.63 12.43
C ALA A 295 9.99 7.06 13.87
N ASP A 296 9.05 6.81 14.78
CA ASP A 296 9.15 7.30 16.18
C ASP A 296 10.37 6.72 16.90
N PHE A 297 10.70 5.45 16.61
CA PHE A 297 11.90 4.78 17.14
C PHE A 297 13.22 5.35 16.60
N LEU A 298 13.19 6.23 15.59
CA LEU A 298 14.34 6.92 15.02
C LEU A 298 14.31 8.44 15.27
N ALA A 299 13.47 8.93 16.18
CA ALA A 299 13.30 10.37 16.43
C ALA A 299 14.63 11.10 16.71
N THR A 300 15.59 10.46 17.38
CA THR A 300 16.91 11.03 17.69
C THR A 300 17.86 11.10 16.49
N LEU A 301 17.56 10.36 15.42
CA LEU A 301 18.32 10.30 14.17
C LEU A 301 17.67 11.10 13.05
N GLN A 302 16.51 11.70 13.30
CA GLN A 302 15.85 12.58 12.33
C GLN A 302 16.73 13.78 12.02
N GLY A 303 16.67 14.22 10.75
CA GLY A 303 17.31 15.44 10.29
C GLY A 303 16.43 16.19 9.31
N THR A 304 16.79 17.46 9.09
CA THR A 304 16.21 18.25 8.00
C THR A 304 16.99 17.97 6.73
N TRP A 305 16.29 17.83 5.60
CA TRP A 305 16.88 17.71 4.27
C TRP A 305 17.89 18.83 3.96
N GLN A 306 19.13 18.48 3.63
CA GLN A 306 20.23 19.40 3.32
C GLN A 306 20.76 19.29 1.88
N ARG A 307 20.15 18.44 1.03
CA ARG A 307 20.59 18.14 -0.35
C ARG A 307 21.95 17.44 -0.41
N GLY A 308 22.24 16.61 0.59
CA GLY A 308 23.39 15.71 0.61
C GLY A 308 23.16 14.43 -0.18
N THR A 309 24.17 13.55 -0.19
CA THR A 309 24.04 12.20 -0.73
C THR A 309 23.07 11.39 0.12
N VAL A 310 22.20 10.63 -0.54
CA VAL A 310 21.19 9.81 0.11
C VAL A 310 21.31 8.35 -0.22
N VAL A 311 20.77 7.52 0.67
CA VAL A 311 20.46 6.11 0.43
C VAL A 311 19.04 5.81 0.88
N MET A 312 18.41 4.82 0.24
CA MET A 312 17.17 4.21 0.73
C MET A 312 17.53 2.97 1.56
N ALA A 313 16.97 2.83 2.76
CA ALA A 313 17.21 1.68 3.64
C ALA A 313 15.93 1.16 4.27
N ILE A 314 15.91 -0.12 4.65
CA ILE A 314 14.77 -0.74 5.34
C ILE A 314 14.86 -0.42 6.82
N ASP A 315 14.02 0.49 7.31
CA ASP A 315 14.00 0.88 8.73
C ASP A 315 13.22 -0.11 9.58
N ALA A 316 12.11 -0.64 9.05
CA ALA A 316 11.24 -1.59 9.72
C ALA A 316 10.40 -2.38 8.72
N ALA A 317 9.85 -3.50 9.19
CA ALA A 317 8.89 -4.30 8.45
C ALA A 317 7.77 -4.80 9.35
N LEU A 318 6.62 -5.04 8.74
CA LEU A 318 5.44 -5.60 9.37
C LEU A 318 4.93 -6.74 8.48
N ALA A 319 4.88 -7.96 9.01
CA ALA A 319 4.46 -9.16 8.30
C ALA A 319 3.08 -9.62 8.79
N LEU A 320 2.14 -9.76 7.87
CA LEU A 320 0.86 -10.45 8.06
C LEU A 320 1.09 -11.92 7.71
N ILE A 321 1.10 -12.79 8.71
CA ILE A 321 1.46 -14.19 8.55
C ILE A 321 0.16 -15.01 8.42
N PRO A 322 -0.21 -15.50 7.23
CA PRO A 322 -1.38 -16.33 7.08
C PRO A 322 -1.18 -17.67 7.77
N ILE A 323 -2.12 -18.02 8.65
CA ILE A 323 -2.23 -19.39 9.17
C ILE A 323 -3.15 -20.15 8.22
N ASP A 324 -2.57 -21.05 7.44
CA ASP A 324 -3.33 -22.00 6.64
C ASP A 324 -4.08 -22.97 7.57
N GLY A 325 -5.32 -22.61 7.92
CA GLY A 325 -6.25 -23.46 8.67
C GLY A 325 -7.29 -24.08 7.73
N PRO A 326 -7.89 -25.24 8.07
CA PRO A 326 -8.99 -25.78 7.27
C PRO A 326 -10.10 -24.74 7.21
N SER A 327 -10.48 -24.34 6.00
CA SER A 327 -11.64 -23.50 5.72
C SER A 327 -12.82 -24.08 6.50
N ARG A 328 -13.21 -23.43 7.61
CA ARG A 328 -14.44 -23.77 8.29
C ARG A 328 -15.55 -23.25 7.39
N THR A 329 -16.04 -24.12 6.52
CA THR A 329 -17.33 -23.95 5.86
C THR A 329 -18.33 -23.48 6.92
N PRO A 330 -18.97 -22.30 6.76
CA PRO A 330 -20.04 -21.93 7.68
C PRO A 330 -21.09 -23.04 7.60
N THR A 331 -21.31 -23.72 8.72
CA THR A 331 -22.40 -24.69 8.84
C THR A 331 -23.69 -23.92 8.51
N PRO A 332 -24.50 -24.37 7.54
CA PRO A 332 -25.75 -23.69 7.25
C PRO A 332 -26.59 -23.65 8.52
N THR A 333 -26.87 -22.43 9.00
CA THR A 333 -27.78 -22.20 10.12
C THR A 333 -29.14 -22.75 9.71
N VAL A 334 -29.49 -23.92 10.26
CA VAL A 334 -30.85 -24.47 10.19
C VAL A 334 -31.78 -23.43 10.84
N PRO A 335 -32.83 -22.95 10.15
CA PRO A 335 -33.79 -22.05 10.75
C PRO A 335 -34.52 -22.79 11.87
N ILE A 336 -34.38 -22.29 13.10
CA ILE A 336 -35.16 -22.75 14.26
C ILE A 336 -36.63 -22.35 14.00
N PRO A 337 -37.60 -23.27 14.11
CA PRO A 337 -39.01 -22.93 13.91
C PRO A 337 -39.48 -21.99 15.02
N SER A 338 -40.03 -20.84 14.62
CA SER A 338 -40.68 -19.89 15.51
C SER A 338 -41.85 -20.54 16.24
N THR A 339 -41.70 -20.78 17.54
CA THR A 339 -42.83 -21.13 18.41
C THR A 339 -43.60 -19.86 18.75
N THR A 340 -44.78 -19.73 18.17
CA THR A 340 -45.81 -18.76 18.57
C THR A 340 -46.27 -19.07 19.99
N SER A 341 -45.97 -18.19 20.95
CA SER A 341 -46.60 -18.18 22.26
C SER A 341 -47.57 -17.00 22.36
N THR A 342 -48.85 -17.32 22.26
CA THR A 342 -50.00 -16.51 22.67
C THR A 342 -49.87 -16.17 24.15
N SER A 343 -49.95 -14.88 24.51
CA SER A 343 -50.25 -14.45 25.87
C SER A 343 -51.26 -13.33 25.85
N GLU A 344 -52.42 -13.67 26.40
CA GLU A 344 -53.60 -12.88 26.70
C GLU A 344 -53.34 -12.00 27.93
N ALA A 345 -53.70 -10.71 27.89
CA ALA A 345 -53.89 -9.90 29.09
C ALA A 345 -54.90 -8.74 28.86
N SER A 346 -55.91 -8.73 29.74
CA SER A 346 -57.02 -7.80 29.97
C SER A 346 -56.79 -6.28 29.87
N ARG A 347 -57.67 -5.60 29.11
CA ARG A 347 -58.68 -4.56 29.49
C ARG A 347 -58.51 -3.85 30.85
N THR A 348 -58.69 -2.53 31.11
CA THR A 348 -59.03 -1.20 30.47
C THR A 348 -58.96 -0.16 31.66
N PRO A 349 -59.29 1.17 31.62
CA PRO A 349 -59.62 2.09 30.50
C PRO A 349 -59.10 3.56 30.53
N SER A 350 -59.32 4.19 29.35
CA SER A 350 -59.76 5.57 29.05
C SER A 350 -58.88 6.80 29.36
N ALA A 351 -58.50 7.51 28.28
CA ALA A 351 -59.11 8.82 27.96
C ALA A 351 -58.95 9.14 26.46
N THR A 352 -59.98 9.75 25.88
CA THR A 352 -60.19 10.04 24.45
C THR A 352 -59.89 11.52 24.15
N VAL A 353 -59.74 11.85 22.85
CA VAL A 353 -60.02 13.14 22.14
C VAL A 353 -58.74 13.84 21.58
N PRO A 354 -58.71 14.46 20.37
CA PRO A 354 -58.99 14.01 18.99
C PRO A 354 -57.84 14.42 18.00
N PRO A 355 -57.90 14.22 16.66
CA PRO A 355 -56.76 14.42 15.77
C PRO A 355 -56.70 15.84 15.16
N THR A 356 -55.49 16.36 14.93
CA THR A 356 -55.29 17.58 14.12
C THR A 356 -54.20 17.35 13.05
N ARG A 357 -54.51 17.88 11.86
CA ARG A 357 -53.93 17.67 10.54
C ARG A 357 -52.49 18.14 10.38
N SER A 358 -51.75 17.48 9.48
CA SER A 358 -50.57 18.02 8.79
C SER A 358 -50.86 19.30 8.02
N PRO A 359 -49.83 20.14 7.84
CA PRO A 359 -49.65 20.83 6.57
C PRO A 359 -48.25 20.62 5.96
N GLN A 360 -48.32 20.51 4.64
CA GLN A 360 -47.30 20.56 3.59
C GLN A 360 -46.50 21.87 3.61
N PRO A 361 -45.22 21.89 3.17
CA PRO A 361 -44.48 23.14 3.00
C PRO A 361 -44.77 23.79 1.63
N GLU A 362 -45.18 25.06 1.67
CA GLU A 362 -45.26 25.95 0.51
C GLU A 362 -43.94 26.71 0.31
N ALA A 363 -43.59 26.88 -0.96
CA ALA A 363 -42.53 27.75 -1.44
C ALA A 363 -42.92 29.23 -1.34
N SER A 364 -41.97 30.12 -1.07
CA SER A 364 -42.07 31.51 -1.54
C SER A 364 -40.73 32.24 -1.62
N ALA A 365 -40.72 33.18 -2.56
CA ALA A 365 -39.58 33.81 -3.20
C ALA A 365 -39.02 35.05 -2.47
N SER A 366 -37.89 35.54 -3.01
CA SER A 366 -37.11 36.74 -2.69
C SER A 366 -37.90 38.05 -2.47
N PRO A 367 -37.23 39.11 -1.95
CA PRO A 367 -36.72 40.12 -2.89
C PRO A 367 -35.34 40.74 -2.56
N SER A 368 -34.75 41.33 -3.61
CA SER A 368 -33.50 42.10 -3.69
C SER A 368 -33.51 43.45 -2.95
N ALA A 369 -32.32 43.92 -2.54
CA ALA A 369 -31.91 45.34 -2.58
C ALA A 369 -30.37 45.50 -2.61
N THR A 370 -29.91 46.40 -3.50
CA THR A 370 -28.55 46.84 -3.87
C THR A 370 -27.87 47.71 -2.79
N PRO A 371 -26.56 48.12 -2.85
CA PRO A 371 -26.05 49.05 -3.86
C PRO A 371 -24.60 48.86 -4.38
N ASP A 372 -24.40 49.44 -5.56
CA ASP A 372 -23.16 49.69 -6.29
C ASP A 372 -22.05 50.43 -5.51
N ARG A 373 -20.78 50.08 -5.79
CA ARG A 373 -19.67 51.04 -5.76
C ARG A 373 -18.61 50.71 -6.82
N ARG A 374 -18.56 51.52 -7.88
CA ARG A 374 -17.44 51.66 -8.82
C ARG A 374 -16.20 52.21 -8.13
N LEU A 375 -15.01 51.79 -8.59
CA LEU A 375 -13.85 52.65 -8.86
C LEU A 375 -12.90 51.97 -9.87
N SER A 376 -12.36 52.81 -10.75
CA SER A 376 -11.60 52.57 -12.00
C SER A 376 -10.11 52.18 -11.81
N PRO A 377 -9.36 51.84 -12.89
CA PRO A 377 -8.08 51.12 -12.87
C PRO A 377 -6.82 51.98 -13.14
N GLU A 378 -5.66 51.29 -13.14
CA GLU A 378 -4.30 51.60 -13.69
C GLU A 378 -3.16 51.82 -12.66
N PRO A 379 -1.86 51.73 -13.05
CA PRO A 379 -1.18 50.73 -13.90
C PRO A 379 0.20 50.30 -13.30
N GLY A 380 0.87 49.28 -13.86
CA GLY A 380 2.27 49.01 -13.50
C GLY A 380 2.83 47.66 -13.96
N ALA A 381 3.01 47.46 -15.26
CA ALA A 381 3.81 46.37 -15.80
C ALA A 381 5.15 46.92 -16.29
N THR A 382 6.23 46.63 -15.55
CA THR A 382 7.61 46.89 -15.98
C THR A 382 8.11 45.69 -16.79
N ARG A 383 8.84 46.00 -17.86
CA ARG A 383 9.29 45.11 -18.93
C ARG A 383 10.74 44.64 -18.69
N MET A 384 11.03 43.43 -19.19
CA MET A 384 12.31 42.86 -19.69
C MET A 384 13.19 41.97 -18.77
N PRO A 385 14.02 41.05 -19.33
CA PRO A 385 14.09 40.53 -20.72
C PRO A 385 14.13 38.98 -20.87
N ASP A 386 13.97 38.55 -22.13
CA ASP A 386 14.32 37.25 -22.70
C ASP A 386 15.82 36.91 -22.63
N ALA A 387 16.14 35.65 -22.36
CA ALA A 387 17.24 34.83 -22.93
C ALA A 387 17.17 33.42 -22.28
N ALA A 388 16.71 32.37 -22.95
CA ALA A 388 17.41 31.53 -23.94
C ALA A 388 17.99 30.22 -23.34
N HIS A 389 17.35 29.11 -23.74
CA HIS A 389 17.90 27.81 -24.16
C HIS A 389 18.68 26.88 -23.21
N LEU A 390 18.66 25.58 -23.62
CA LEU A 390 19.39 24.37 -23.18
C LEU A 390 18.50 23.45 -22.30
N TYR A 391 18.16 22.20 -22.63
CA TYR A 391 18.42 21.29 -23.76
C TYR A 391 17.30 20.22 -23.75
N LEU A 392 16.66 19.97 -24.90
CA LEU A 392 15.85 18.78 -25.17
C LEU A 392 16.68 17.88 -26.09
N PRO A 393 16.84 16.57 -25.83
CA PRO A 393 17.20 15.64 -26.89
C PRO A 393 15.94 15.26 -27.67
N ARG A 394 15.97 15.56 -28.97
CA ARG A 394 14.96 15.17 -29.96
C ARG A 394 15.16 13.72 -30.40
N LEU A 395 14.03 13.02 -30.42
CA LEU A 395 13.47 12.22 -31.53
C LEU A 395 14.24 10.99 -32.05
N SER A 396 13.50 9.89 -32.13
CA SER A 396 13.35 9.20 -33.41
C SER A 396 11.88 8.97 -33.72
N ARG A 397 11.47 9.50 -34.86
CA ARG A 397 10.13 9.45 -35.45
C ARG A 397 9.91 8.06 -36.07
N PHE A 398 8.74 7.48 -35.86
CA PHE A 398 8.06 6.73 -36.92
C PHE A 398 6.68 7.36 -37.16
N VAL A 399 6.48 7.74 -38.41
CA VAL A 399 5.24 8.25 -38.98
C VAL A 399 4.60 7.08 -39.71
N ALA A 400 3.34 6.76 -39.41
CA ALA A 400 2.28 6.60 -40.41
C ALA A 400 0.91 6.43 -39.73
N PRO A 401 -0.19 6.86 -40.38
CA PRO A 401 -1.50 7.13 -39.79
C PRO A 401 -2.46 5.95 -39.97
N TRP A 402 -3.66 5.98 -39.37
CA TRP A 402 -4.95 5.75 -40.06
C TRP A 402 -6.13 6.14 -39.14
N LEU A 403 -7.12 6.75 -39.77
CA LEU A 403 -8.44 7.12 -39.25
C LEU A 403 -9.29 5.86 -38.98
N TRP A 404 -10.09 5.85 -37.91
CA TRP A 404 -11.55 6.08 -37.87
C TRP A 404 -12.01 6.14 -36.41
#